data_AF-A0A0J8X0I6-F1
#
_entry.id   AF-A0A0J8X0I6-F1
#
_cell.length_a   1.000
_cell.length_b   1.000
_cell.length_c   1.000
_cell.angle_alpha   90.00
_cell.angle_beta   90.00
_cell.angle_gamma   90.00
#
_symmetry.space_group_name_H-M   'P 1'
#
loop_
_entity.id
_entity.type
_entity.pdbx_description
1 polymer ?
#
loop_
_entity_poly.entity_id
_entity_poly.type
_entity_poly.pdbx_seq_one_letter_code
_entity_poly.pdbx_strand_id
1 'polypeptide(L)'
;MGLKYDAHQFKRAGNRLNNSQKAFKRYLIRDMEKLARLVERLSRAMAPLETGSLETAIFARVIKEGYSGLRIELSVSGAKPRQGHPGVEVGDYAKYMELGKYRLGYLSRMKNVTNPPIAGVKPRVGPHFLERAVEISEKQFSEAILEAARKAGFTRG
;
A
#
# COMPACT_ATOMS: atom_id res chain seq x y z
N MET A 1 -4.47 1.57 -9.61
CA MET A 1 -5.40 1.71 -8.47
C MET A 1 -4.63 2.31 -7.32
N GLY A 2 -5.19 3.26 -6.56
CA GLY A 2 -4.41 3.99 -5.56
C GLY A 2 -5.26 4.47 -4.39
N LEU A 3 -4.71 4.31 -3.20
CA LEU A 3 -5.23 4.73 -1.91
C LEU A 3 -5.39 6.24 -1.84
N LYS A 4 -6.63 6.76 -1.93
CA LYS A 4 -6.92 8.18 -1.81
C LYS A 4 -7.40 8.50 -0.40
N TYR A 5 -6.51 9.02 0.43
CA TYR A 5 -6.89 9.56 1.74
C TYR A 5 -7.09 11.07 1.63
N ASP A 6 -8.32 11.53 1.82
CA ASP A 6 -8.67 12.94 1.71
C ASP A 6 -8.42 13.64 3.06
N ALA A 7 -7.33 14.42 3.15
CA ALA A 7 -6.95 15.15 4.36
C ALA A 7 -7.91 16.33 4.68
N HIS A 8 -8.96 16.53 3.87
CA HIS A 8 -9.92 17.61 4.01
C HIS A 8 -10.80 17.55 5.28
N GLN A 9 -10.88 16.41 6.00
CA GLN A 9 -11.53 16.39 7.34
C GLN A 9 -10.87 17.37 8.33
N PHE A 10 -9.61 17.75 8.11
CA PHE A 10 -8.86 18.63 9.02
C PHE A 10 -8.82 20.11 8.58
N LYS A 11 -9.53 20.48 7.50
CA LYS A 11 -9.46 21.83 6.90
C LYS A 11 -10.44 22.86 7.48
N ARG A 12 -11.45 22.45 8.27
CA ARG A 12 -12.44 23.40 8.84
C ARG A 12 -11.98 24.19 10.07
N ALA A 13 -10.78 23.99 10.60
CA ALA A 13 -10.27 24.72 11.78
C ALA A 13 -9.16 25.72 11.40
N GLY A 14 -9.46 26.61 10.46
CA GLY A 14 -8.49 27.49 9.82
C GLY A 14 -7.81 28.54 10.70
N ASN A 15 -8.23 28.81 11.94
CA ASN A 15 -7.73 30.01 12.66
C ASN A 15 -7.15 29.82 14.07
N ARG A 16 -6.88 28.60 14.55
CA ARG A 16 -6.00 28.34 15.72
C ARG A 16 -5.82 26.82 15.88
N LEU A 17 -5.01 26.20 15.01
CA LEU A 17 -4.60 24.82 15.25
C LEU A 17 -3.69 24.81 16.49
N ASN A 18 -4.08 24.08 17.53
CA ASN A 18 -3.28 23.91 18.75
C ASN A 18 -1.94 23.22 18.44
N ASN A 19 -0.94 23.35 19.34
CA ASN A 19 0.37 22.72 19.15
C ASN A 19 0.28 21.19 18.90
N SER A 20 -0.69 20.52 19.55
CA SER A 20 -1.01 19.10 19.32
C SER A 20 -1.46 18.81 17.89
N GLN A 21 -2.28 19.69 17.30
CA GLN A 21 -2.82 19.56 15.96
C GLN A 21 -1.77 19.84 14.87
N LYS A 22 -0.86 20.80 15.12
CA LYS A 22 0.31 21.04 14.27
C LYS A 22 1.31 19.88 14.33
N ALA A 23 1.51 19.29 15.52
CA ALA A 23 2.33 18.09 15.68
C ALA A 23 1.72 16.90 14.94
N PHE A 24 0.41 16.67 15.07
CA PHE A 24 -0.31 15.62 14.35
C PHE A 24 -0.11 15.70 12.82
N LYS A 25 -0.25 16.87 12.21
CA LYS A 25 0.01 17.05 10.76
C LYS A 25 1.43 16.68 10.36
N ARG A 26 2.44 16.97 11.21
CA ARG A 26 3.84 16.57 10.97
C ARG A 26 4.03 15.06 11.05
N TYR A 27 3.39 14.41 12.02
CA TYR A 27 3.44 12.95 12.16
C TYR A 27 2.67 12.21 11.07
N LEU A 28 1.59 12.80 10.56
CA LEU A 28 0.75 12.20 9.53
C LEU A 28 1.53 11.87 8.25
N ILE A 29 2.47 12.72 7.82
CA ILE A 29 3.36 12.41 6.68
C ILE A 29 4.21 11.16 6.98
N ARG A 30 4.82 11.12 8.16
CA ARG A 30 5.68 9.99 8.59
C ARG A 30 4.89 8.69 8.69
N ASP A 31 3.66 8.75 9.19
CA ASP A 31 2.80 7.58 9.30
C ASP A 31 2.30 7.11 7.93
N MET A 32 2.06 8.03 6.99
CA MET A 32 1.78 7.67 5.60
C MET A 32 2.99 7.05 4.89
N GLU A 33 4.21 7.49 5.16
CA GLU A 33 5.41 6.85 4.63
C GLU A 33 5.60 5.43 5.20
N LYS A 34 5.29 5.21 6.47
CA LYS A 34 5.27 3.87 7.05
C LYS A 34 4.20 3.01 6.39
N LEU A 35 3.03 3.58 6.12
CA LEU A 35 1.96 2.86 5.43
C LEU A 35 2.34 2.49 4.02
N ALA A 36 2.92 3.41 3.25
CA ALA A 36 3.39 3.11 1.90
C ALA A 36 4.36 1.92 1.91
N ARG A 37 5.32 1.90 2.85
CA ARG A 37 6.23 0.74 3.02
C ARG A 37 5.50 -0.55 3.39
N LEU A 38 4.46 -0.46 4.21
CA LEU A 38 3.64 -1.62 4.59
C LEU A 38 2.84 -2.16 3.40
N VAL A 39 2.20 -1.28 2.64
CA VAL A 39 1.47 -1.62 1.40
C VAL A 39 2.39 -2.25 0.38
N GLU A 40 3.57 -1.67 0.18
CA GLU A 40 4.59 -2.21 -0.71
C GLU A 40 5.00 -3.63 -0.29
N ARG A 41 5.29 -3.84 1.01
CA ARG A 41 5.67 -5.15 1.54
C ARG A 41 4.53 -6.17 1.41
N LEU A 42 3.30 -5.79 1.72
CA LEU A 42 2.12 -6.65 1.57
C LEU A 42 1.89 -7.03 0.09
N SER A 43 1.93 -6.04 -0.79
CA SER A 43 1.74 -6.23 -2.23
C SER A 43 2.81 -7.17 -2.79
N ARG A 44 4.07 -6.96 -2.43
CA ARG A 44 5.18 -7.85 -2.79
C ARG A 44 4.98 -9.26 -2.23
N ALA A 45 4.55 -9.40 -0.98
CA ALA A 45 4.34 -10.71 -0.37
C ALA A 45 3.15 -11.46 -0.99
N MET A 46 2.10 -10.76 -1.42
CA MET A 46 0.92 -11.35 -2.07
C MET A 46 1.10 -11.58 -3.57
N ALA A 47 2.07 -10.92 -4.20
CA ALA A 47 2.36 -11.10 -5.62
C ALA A 47 2.81 -12.54 -5.92
N PRO A 48 2.31 -13.15 -7.01
CA PRO A 48 2.79 -14.45 -7.48
C PRO A 48 4.29 -14.42 -7.81
N LEU A 49 5.00 -15.46 -7.37
CA LEU A 49 6.42 -15.65 -7.61
C LEU A 49 6.63 -16.69 -8.73
N GLU A 50 7.32 -16.25 -9.78
CA GLU A 50 7.95 -17.12 -10.78
C GLU A 50 9.43 -16.79 -10.90
N THR A 51 9.78 -15.58 -11.34
CA THR A 51 11.19 -15.17 -11.54
C THR A 51 11.64 -13.99 -10.65
N GLY A 52 10.76 -13.51 -9.77
CA GLY A 52 11.05 -12.37 -8.87
C GLY A 52 10.93 -10.97 -9.53
N SER A 53 10.75 -10.89 -10.85
CA SER A 53 10.63 -9.61 -11.57
C SER A 53 9.41 -8.78 -11.15
N LEU A 54 8.31 -9.44 -10.79
CA LEU A 54 7.08 -8.76 -10.37
C LEU A 54 7.23 -8.12 -8.97
N GLU A 55 7.84 -8.83 -8.03
CA GLU A 55 8.03 -8.33 -6.67
C GLU A 55 8.92 -7.09 -6.64
N THR A 56 10.03 -7.14 -7.37
CA THR A 56 10.98 -6.02 -7.46
C THR A 56 10.41 -4.82 -8.19
N ALA A 57 9.41 -5.01 -9.06
CA ALA A 57 8.77 -3.93 -9.80
C ALA A 57 7.63 -3.25 -9.02
N ILE A 58 7.09 -3.86 -7.96
CA ILE A 58 6.07 -3.23 -7.13
C ILE A 58 6.71 -2.20 -6.21
N PHE A 59 6.19 -0.98 -6.21
CA PHE A 59 6.61 0.08 -5.28
C PHE A 59 5.39 0.90 -4.84
N ALA A 60 5.44 1.42 -3.63
CA ALA A 60 4.47 2.39 -3.14
C ALA A 60 5.15 3.70 -2.79
N ARG A 61 4.54 4.82 -3.19
CA ARG A 61 5.05 6.16 -2.87
C ARG A 61 3.96 7.05 -2.30
N VAL A 62 4.35 7.93 -1.40
CA VAL A 62 3.47 8.99 -0.89
C VAL A 62 3.56 10.16 -1.87
N ILE A 63 2.43 10.54 -2.47
CA ILE A 63 2.29 11.71 -3.30
C ILE A 63 1.60 12.80 -2.49
N LYS A 64 2.20 13.99 -2.47
CA LYS A 64 1.57 15.20 -1.95
C LYS A 64 0.65 15.76 -3.04
N GLU A 65 -0.66 15.65 -2.86
CA GLU A 65 -1.64 16.35 -3.70
C GLU A 65 -1.76 17.80 -3.20
N GLY A 66 -0.79 18.64 -3.60
CA GLY A 66 -0.72 20.06 -3.28
C GLY A 66 -0.65 20.37 -1.77
N TYR A 67 -1.32 21.44 -1.36
CA TYR A 67 -1.49 21.81 0.07
C TYR A 67 -2.64 21.04 0.76
N SER A 68 -3.32 20.14 0.03
CA SER A 68 -4.67 19.65 0.36
C SER A 68 -4.77 18.18 0.74
N GLY A 69 -3.80 17.34 0.37
CA GLY A 69 -3.92 15.90 0.60
C GLY A 69 -2.61 15.16 0.47
N LEU A 70 -2.54 14.02 1.13
CA LEU A 70 -1.48 13.03 0.94
C LEU A 70 -2.16 11.78 0.41
N ARG A 71 -1.60 11.23 -0.67
CA ARG A 71 -2.10 10.03 -1.33
C ARG A 71 -1.00 8.97 -1.33
N ILE A 72 -1.37 7.70 -1.20
CA ILE A 72 -0.41 6.62 -1.42
C ILE A 72 -0.71 6.01 -2.78
N GLU A 73 0.27 6.15 -3.68
CA GLU A 73 0.21 5.53 -4.99
C GLU A 73 0.97 4.20 -4.93
N LEU A 74 0.26 3.12 -5.23
CA LEU A 74 0.81 1.80 -5.44
C LEU A 74 0.91 1.56 -6.94
N SER A 75 2.10 1.23 -7.43
CA SER A 75 2.37 1.06 -8.85
C SER A 75 3.33 -0.09 -9.12
N VAL A 76 3.30 -0.58 -10.35
CA VAL A 76 4.26 -1.58 -10.85
C VAL A 76 5.10 -0.95 -11.95
N SER A 77 6.42 -1.04 -11.83
CA SER A 77 7.38 -0.61 -12.84
C SER A 77 7.30 -1.54 -14.05
N GLY A 78 6.45 -1.17 -15.02
CA GLY A 78 6.04 -2.07 -16.11
C GLY A 78 7.03 -2.22 -17.25
N ALA A 79 7.80 -1.18 -17.57
CA ALA A 79 8.66 -1.10 -18.77
C ALA A 79 9.91 -1.99 -18.73
N LYS A 80 10.12 -2.76 -17.66
CA LYS A 80 11.25 -3.70 -17.56
C LYS A 80 10.86 -5.03 -18.19
N PRO A 81 11.76 -5.68 -18.93
CA PRO A 81 11.53 -7.04 -19.41
C PRO A 81 11.47 -8.00 -18.23
N ARG A 82 10.59 -8.99 -18.31
CA ARG A 82 10.51 -10.07 -17.33
C ARG A 82 11.75 -10.96 -17.45
N GLN A 83 12.40 -11.23 -16.31
CA GLN A 83 13.57 -12.10 -16.28
C GLN A 83 13.20 -13.50 -16.77
N GLY A 84 14.00 -14.06 -17.68
CA GLY A 84 13.78 -15.40 -18.25
C GLY A 84 12.68 -15.48 -19.31
N HIS A 85 11.99 -14.37 -19.62
CA HIS A 85 10.92 -14.32 -20.63
C HIS A 85 11.10 -13.10 -21.55
N PRO A 86 11.97 -13.19 -22.56
CA PRO A 86 12.16 -12.13 -23.55
C PRO A 86 10.84 -11.78 -24.25
N GLY A 87 10.56 -10.49 -24.42
CA GLY A 87 9.35 -10.00 -25.10
C GLY A 87 8.10 -9.85 -24.21
N VAL A 88 8.16 -10.22 -22.93
CA VAL A 88 7.08 -9.97 -21.97
C VAL A 88 7.48 -8.87 -21.00
N GLU A 89 6.76 -7.76 -21.03
CA GLU A 89 6.94 -6.68 -20.06
C GLU A 89 6.39 -7.07 -18.68
N VAL A 90 7.03 -6.59 -17.62
CA VAL A 90 6.58 -6.82 -16.24
C VAL A 90 5.19 -6.21 -16.01
N GLY A 91 4.83 -5.14 -16.72
CA GLY A 91 3.52 -4.50 -16.64
C GLY A 91 2.38 -5.42 -17.11
N ASP A 92 2.54 -6.04 -18.29
CA ASP A 92 1.57 -6.99 -18.83
C ASP A 92 1.46 -8.24 -17.97
N TYR A 93 2.61 -8.72 -17.49
CA TYR A 93 2.66 -9.84 -16.55
C TYR A 93 1.95 -9.51 -15.22
N ALA A 94 2.14 -8.31 -14.68
CA ALA A 94 1.47 -7.86 -13.47
C ALA A 94 -0.05 -7.80 -13.65
N LYS A 95 -0.51 -7.27 -14.79
CA LYS A 95 -1.95 -7.22 -15.12
C LYS A 95 -2.54 -8.62 -15.26
N TYR A 96 -1.84 -9.53 -15.91
CA TYR A 96 -2.25 -10.93 -16.03
C TYR A 96 -2.36 -11.62 -14.65
N MET A 97 -1.39 -11.36 -13.78
CA MET A 97 -1.35 -11.89 -12.41
C MET A 97 -2.39 -11.26 -11.49
N GLU A 98 -2.75 -10.00 -11.70
CA GLU A 98 -3.82 -9.34 -10.94
C GLU A 98 -5.19 -9.92 -11.30
N LEU A 99 -5.44 -10.18 -12.59
CA LEU A 99 -6.71 -10.70 -13.11
C LEU A 99 -7.00 -12.18 -12.78
N GLY A 100 -6.04 -12.91 -12.20
CA GLY A 100 -6.28 -14.31 -11.78
C GLY A 100 -6.46 -15.33 -12.89
N LYS A 101 -6.04 -15.02 -14.13
CA LYS A 101 -6.18 -15.92 -15.29
C LYS A 101 -5.16 -17.08 -15.32
N TYR A 102 -4.60 -17.46 -14.18
CA TYR A 102 -3.50 -18.41 -14.06
C TYR A 102 -3.71 -19.36 -12.87
N ARG A 103 -2.94 -20.45 -12.87
CA ARG A 103 -2.79 -21.33 -11.70
C ARG A 103 -1.47 -21.01 -11.01
N LEU A 104 -1.47 -20.95 -9.68
CA LEU A 104 -0.24 -20.72 -8.91
C LEU A 104 0.79 -21.82 -9.21
N GLY A 105 1.95 -21.42 -9.69
CA GLY A 105 3.12 -22.28 -9.86
C GLY A 105 3.72 -22.71 -8.51
N TYR A 106 4.66 -23.65 -8.56
CA TYR A 106 5.29 -24.23 -7.36
C TYR A 106 5.90 -23.17 -6.43
N LEU A 107 6.69 -22.24 -6.97
CA LEU A 107 7.32 -21.17 -6.19
C LEU A 107 6.31 -20.25 -5.51
N SER A 108 5.21 -19.90 -6.20
CA SER A 108 4.12 -19.11 -5.62
C SER A 108 3.41 -19.84 -4.47
N ARG A 109 3.21 -21.16 -4.58
CA ARG A 109 2.62 -21.97 -3.51
C ARG A 109 3.54 -22.07 -2.30
N MET A 110 4.83 -22.30 -2.53
CA MET A 110 5.85 -22.31 -1.48
C MET A 110 5.87 -20.98 -0.74
N LYS A 111 5.92 -19.86 -1.48
CA LYS A 111 5.85 -18.51 -0.92
C LYS A 111 4.59 -18.29 -0.07
N ASN A 112 3.43 -18.78 -0.50
CA ASN A 112 2.19 -18.67 0.26
C ASN A 112 2.26 -19.37 1.63
N VAL A 113 3.06 -20.44 1.74
CA VAL A 113 3.27 -21.18 2.98
C VAL A 113 4.34 -20.52 3.85
N THR A 114 5.44 -20.08 3.23
CA THR A 114 6.64 -19.60 3.94
C THR A 114 6.60 -18.11 4.28
N ASN A 115 5.72 -17.33 3.65
CA ASN A 115 5.59 -15.90 3.95
C ASN A 115 5.29 -15.68 5.44
N PRO A 116 6.13 -14.91 6.16
CA PRO A 116 5.82 -14.51 7.53
C PRO A 116 4.62 -13.56 7.56
N PRO A 117 3.88 -13.49 8.68
CA PRO A 117 2.86 -12.47 8.87
C PRO A 117 3.46 -11.06 8.73
N ILE A 118 2.73 -10.17 8.05
CA ILE A 118 3.09 -8.76 7.90
C ILE A 118 2.03 -7.96 8.66
N ALA A 119 2.46 -7.21 9.67
CA ALA A 119 1.55 -6.46 10.56
C ALA A 119 0.41 -7.35 11.13
N GLY A 120 0.75 -8.56 11.58
CA GLY A 120 -0.19 -9.52 12.16
C GLY A 120 -1.08 -10.26 11.15
N VAL A 121 -1.00 -9.93 9.85
CA VAL A 121 -1.81 -10.55 8.80
C VAL A 121 -0.96 -11.52 7.98
N LYS A 122 -1.42 -12.75 7.78
CA LYS A 122 -0.77 -13.70 6.87
C LYS A 122 -1.09 -13.33 5.41
N PRO A 123 -0.09 -12.91 4.60
CA PRO A 123 -0.34 -12.51 3.23
C PRO A 123 -0.60 -13.74 2.36
N ARG A 124 -1.77 -13.78 1.71
CA ARG A 124 -2.14 -14.85 0.77
C ARG A 124 -1.66 -14.51 -0.64
N VAL A 125 -0.80 -15.35 -1.21
CA VAL A 125 -0.34 -15.20 -2.61
C VAL A 125 -1.48 -15.53 -3.57
N GLY A 126 -1.69 -14.70 -4.58
CA GLY A 126 -2.75 -14.94 -5.55
C GLY A 126 -3.23 -13.69 -6.28
N PRO A 127 -4.37 -13.76 -6.98
CA PRO A 127 -4.92 -12.64 -7.73
C PRO A 127 -5.32 -11.47 -6.83
N HIS A 128 -5.60 -10.33 -7.45
CA HIS A 128 -5.99 -9.11 -6.73
C HIS A 128 -4.97 -8.73 -5.64
N PHE A 129 -3.68 -8.98 -5.87
CA PHE A 129 -2.67 -8.83 -4.82
C PHE A 129 -2.42 -7.36 -4.50
N LEU A 130 -2.58 -6.46 -5.48
CA LEU A 130 -2.50 -5.02 -5.25
C LEU A 130 -3.74 -4.54 -4.49
N GLU A 131 -4.94 -4.92 -4.95
CA GLU A 131 -6.21 -4.55 -4.31
C GLU A 131 -6.28 -5.05 -2.86
N ARG A 132 -5.98 -6.33 -2.62
CA ARG A 132 -6.02 -6.92 -1.26
C ARG A 132 -5.00 -6.29 -0.33
N ALA A 133 -3.80 -5.98 -0.82
CA ALA A 133 -2.79 -5.28 -0.02
C ALA A 133 -3.26 -3.88 0.38
N VAL A 134 -3.94 -3.18 -0.52
CA VAL A 134 -4.59 -1.90 -0.27
C VAL A 134 -5.68 -2.05 0.80
N GLU A 135 -6.63 -2.96 0.65
CA GLU A 135 -7.73 -3.16 1.60
C GLU A 135 -7.25 -3.48 3.03
N ILE A 136 -6.25 -4.36 3.15
CA ILE A 136 -5.67 -4.70 4.46
C ILE A 136 -5.03 -3.48 5.10
N SER A 137 -4.33 -2.68 4.31
CA SER A 137 -3.68 -1.46 4.81
C SER A 137 -4.67 -0.35 5.16
N GLU A 138 -5.78 -0.19 4.42
CA GLU A 138 -6.81 0.81 4.71
C GLU A 138 -7.45 0.57 6.05
N LYS A 139 -7.81 -0.69 6.34
CA LYS A 139 -8.41 -1.05 7.63
C LYS A 139 -7.49 -0.67 8.78
N GLN A 140 -6.25 -1.14 8.75
CA GLN A 140 -5.25 -0.84 9.79
C GLN A 140 -4.97 0.66 9.93
N PHE A 141 -4.97 1.39 8.81
CA PHE A 141 -4.65 2.81 8.81
C PHE A 141 -5.79 3.70 9.26
N SER A 142 -7.01 3.38 8.84
CA SER A 142 -8.20 4.11 9.25
C SER A 142 -8.33 4.07 10.77
N GLU A 143 -8.11 2.90 11.38
CA GLU A 143 -8.04 2.71 12.83
C GLU A 143 -6.92 3.55 13.47
N ALA A 144 -5.69 3.46 12.93
CA ALA A 144 -4.54 4.20 13.46
C ALA A 144 -4.71 5.73 13.36
N ILE A 145 -5.23 6.24 12.25
CA ILE A 145 -5.54 7.67 12.09
C ILE A 145 -6.64 8.08 13.05
N LEU A 146 -7.74 7.33 13.15
CA LEU A 146 -8.85 7.68 14.02
C LEU A 146 -8.40 7.75 15.48
N GLU A 147 -7.58 6.80 15.92
CA GLU A 147 -7.00 6.79 17.26
C GLU A 147 -6.05 7.98 17.48
N ALA A 148 -5.17 8.27 16.52
CA ALA A 148 -4.24 9.38 16.61
C ALA A 148 -4.96 10.75 16.54
N ALA A 149 -6.04 10.86 15.76
CA ALA A 149 -6.91 12.02 15.69
C ALA A 149 -7.65 12.25 17.01
N ARG A 150 -8.15 11.17 17.65
CA ARG A 150 -8.74 11.21 19.00
C ARG A 150 -7.73 11.71 20.03
N LYS A 151 -6.52 11.13 20.06
CA LYS A 151 -5.42 11.55 20.94
C LYS A 151 -4.98 13.01 20.74
N ALA A 152 -5.02 13.49 19.50
CA ALA A 152 -4.69 14.88 19.15
C ALA A 152 -5.85 15.88 19.40
N GLY A 153 -7.02 15.39 19.80
CA GLY A 153 -8.20 16.21 20.12
C GLY A 153 -8.99 16.69 18.89
N PHE A 154 -8.88 16.01 17.75
CA PHE A 154 -9.68 16.31 16.56
C PHE A 154 -11.08 15.68 16.59
N THR A 155 -11.27 14.61 17.38
CA THR A 155 -12.56 13.95 17.59
C THR A 155 -12.89 13.94 19.09
N ARG A 156 -14.13 14.32 19.46
CA ARG A 156 -14.66 14.04 20.80
C ARG A 156 -15.00 12.56 20.85
N GLY A 157 -14.59 11.89 21.93
CA GLY A 157 -14.94 10.50 22.21
C GLY A 157 -16.45 10.30 22.24
#